data_AF-A0AA43DLG6-F1
#
_entry.id   AF-A0AA43DLG6-F1
#
_cell.length_a   1.000
_cell.length_b   1.000
_cell.length_c   1.000
_cell.angle_alpha   90.00
_cell.angle_beta   90.00
_cell.angle_gamma   90.00
#
_symmetry.space_group_name_H-M   'P 1'
#
loop_
_entity.id
_entity.type
_entity.pdbx_description
1 polymer ?
#
loop_
_entity_poly.entity_id
_entity_poly.type
_entity_poly.pdbx_seq_one_letter_code
_entity_poly.pdbx_strand_id
1 'polypeptide(L)'
;MKRLGTGLVVVVVMVALTLAGAALAGATTYAGPQQWAQNQGAGSSFSSGWKYNYFFKNGSGHDSTVTFIDNVTYSWHATVRNTSSTTYTYWFASNVKRGHCRANSAYFWGSCAVVN
;
A
#
# COMPACT_ATOMS: atom_id res chain seq x y z
N MET A 1 6.87 30.90 44.18
CA MET A 1 5.66 30.64 43.36
C MET A 1 5.84 31.36 42.03
N LYS A 2 5.86 30.81 40.81
CA LYS A 2 5.56 29.47 40.26
C LYS A 2 6.43 29.33 38.99
N ARG A 3 7.43 28.44 38.96
CA ARG A 3 8.09 27.99 37.71
C ARG A 3 7.27 26.85 37.06
N LEU A 4 5.96 27.01 36.98
CA LEU A 4 5.03 25.96 36.50
C LEU A 4 4.74 26.04 34.99
N GLY A 5 5.10 27.14 34.31
CA GLY A 5 4.71 27.37 32.91
C GLY A 5 5.48 26.53 31.89
N THR A 6 6.79 26.38 32.07
CA THR A 6 7.66 25.79 31.03
C THR A 6 7.56 24.27 30.95
N GLY A 7 7.37 23.59 32.10
CA GLY A 7 7.26 22.13 32.14
C GLY A 7 5.99 21.60 31.47
N LEU A 8 4.87 22.32 31.62
CA LEU A 8 3.59 21.93 31.01
C LEU A 8 3.61 22.07 29.48
N VAL A 9 4.25 23.12 28.96
CA VAL A 9 4.36 23.35 27.50
C VAL A 9 5.20 22.25 26.84
N VAL A 10 6.30 21.82 27.47
CA VAL A 10 7.14 20.73 26.94
C VAL A 10 6.36 19.41 26.89
N VAL A 11 5.58 19.10 27.94
CA VAL A 11 4.77 17.87 27.97
C VAL A 11 3.67 17.89 26.90
N VAL A 12 3.00 19.02 26.69
CA VAL A 12 1.95 19.14 25.66
C VAL A 12 2.54 19.02 24.25
N VAL A 13 3.71 19.60 23.98
CA VAL A 13 4.40 19.47 22.68
C VAL A 13 4.86 18.03 22.43
N MET A 14 5.39 17.35 23.46
CA MET A 14 5.80 15.94 23.35
C MET A 14 4.62 15.01 23.10
N VAL A 15 3.48 15.24 23.76
CA VAL A 15 2.23 14.48 23.54
C VAL A 15 1.67 14.75 22.13
N ALA A 16 1.73 15.99 21.65
CA ALA A 16 1.32 16.31 20.28
C ALA A 16 2.23 15.65 19.23
N LEU A 17 3.54 15.57 19.47
CA LEU A 17 4.48 14.86 18.58
C LEU A 17 4.26 13.35 18.56
N THR A 18 3.94 12.73 19.71
CA THR A 18 3.64 11.28 19.76
C THR A 18 2.28 10.95 19.15
N LEU A 19 1.28 11.83 19.30
CA LEU A 19 -0.03 11.69 18.63
C LEU A 19 0.03 11.96 17.12
N ALA A 20 0.90 12.88 16.67
CA ALA A 20 1.14 13.10 15.23
C ALA A 20 1.91 11.92 14.58
N GLY A 21 2.75 11.21 15.33
CA GLY A 21 3.42 9.98 14.87
C GLY A 21 2.48 8.79 14.67
N ALA A 22 1.35 8.74 15.40
CA ALA A 22 0.35 7.68 15.25
C ALA A 22 -0.49 7.81 13.95
N ALA A 23 -0.52 9.00 13.33
CA ALA A 23 -1.26 9.25 12.10
C ALA A 23 -0.50 8.89 10.80
N LEU A 24 0.82 8.64 10.88
CA LEU A 24 1.65 8.23 9.73
C LEU A 24 2.09 6.75 9.78
N ALA A 25 1.46 5.93 10.62
CA ALA A 25 1.70 4.49 10.67
C ALA A 25 0.85 3.67 9.69
N GLY A 26 0.07 4.32 8.82
CA GLY A 26 -0.57 3.69 7.67
C GLY A 26 0.45 3.49 6.57
N ALA A 27 1.32 2.49 6.68
CA ALA A 27 2.36 2.20 5.69
C ALA A 27 1.73 1.79 4.33
N THR A 28 1.38 2.78 3.52
CA THR A 28 1.20 2.62 2.08
C THR A 28 2.55 2.36 1.46
N THR A 29 2.87 1.11 1.13
CA THR A 29 3.96 0.85 0.19
C THR A 29 3.45 1.18 -1.21
N TYR A 30 3.64 2.44 -1.58
CA TYR A 30 3.26 2.98 -2.87
C TYR A 30 4.44 2.87 -3.84
N ALA A 31 4.26 2.13 -4.92
CA ALA A 31 5.12 2.28 -6.09
C ALA A 31 4.56 3.45 -6.90
N GLY A 32 5.34 4.53 -6.95
CA GLY A 32 5.00 5.77 -7.66
C GLY A 32 4.50 5.54 -9.10
N PRO A 33 3.79 6.52 -9.69
CA PRO A 33 3.41 6.44 -11.09
C PRO A 33 4.64 6.23 -11.94
N GLN A 34 4.62 5.20 -12.77
CA GLN A 34 5.68 4.89 -13.71
C GLN A 34 5.07 4.38 -15.01
N GLN A 35 5.89 4.31 -16.05
CA GLN A 35 5.52 3.64 -17.30
C GLN A 35 5.77 2.14 -17.15
N TRP A 36 4.72 1.34 -17.31
CA TRP A 36 4.77 -0.12 -17.20
C TRP A 36 4.85 -0.73 -18.59
N ALA A 37 5.84 -1.60 -18.79
CA ALA A 37 5.93 -2.49 -19.94
C ALA A 37 5.21 -3.81 -19.68
N GLN A 38 5.01 -4.61 -20.73
CA GLN A 38 4.44 -5.94 -20.60
C GLN A 38 5.27 -6.79 -19.62
N ASN A 39 4.58 -7.52 -18.75
CA ASN A 39 5.14 -8.38 -17.71
C ASN A 39 5.91 -7.66 -16.59
N GLN A 40 5.95 -6.33 -16.56
CA GLN A 40 6.53 -5.62 -15.42
C GLN A 40 5.64 -5.73 -14.19
N GLY A 41 6.29 -5.77 -13.04
CA GLY A 41 5.68 -6.02 -11.73
C GLY A 41 6.20 -5.05 -10.69
N ALA A 42 5.33 -4.60 -9.80
CA ALA A 42 5.72 -3.96 -8.55
C ALA A 42 5.20 -4.81 -7.40
N GLY A 43 6.01 -4.91 -6.36
CA GLY A 43 5.61 -5.58 -5.14
C GLY A 43 6.03 -4.73 -3.96
N SER A 44 5.24 -4.84 -2.92
CA SER A 44 5.53 -4.20 -1.63
C SER A 44 6.37 -5.15 -0.76
N SER A 45 6.88 -4.66 0.37
CA SER A 45 7.49 -5.46 1.45
C SER A 45 6.48 -6.47 2.04
N PHE A 46 6.73 -7.10 3.19
CA PHE A 46 5.75 -7.99 3.81
C PHE A 46 5.17 -7.33 5.06
N SER A 47 3.84 -7.41 5.25
CA SER A 47 3.15 -6.85 6.41
C SER A 47 1.86 -7.62 6.72
N SER A 48 1.56 -7.83 8.00
CA SER A 48 0.26 -8.37 8.45
C SER A 48 -0.84 -7.30 8.45
N GLY A 49 -0.47 -6.02 8.40
CA GLY A 49 -1.40 -4.90 8.42
C GLY A 49 -2.10 -4.65 7.10
N TRP A 50 -1.61 -5.16 5.97
CA TRP A 50 -2.25 -4.86 4.69
C TRP A 50 -3.59 -5.58 4.55
N LYS A 51 -4.53 -4.99 3.82
CA LYS A 51 -5.84 -5.57 3.57
C LYS A 51 -6.29 -5.33 2.15
N TYR A 52 -5.90 -4.22 1.53
CA TYR A 52 -6.26 -3.87 0.17
C TYR A 52 -5.02 -3.62 -0.69
N ASN A 53 -5.12 -3.99 -1.97
CA ASN A 53 -4.08 -3.78 -2.96
C ASN A 53 -4.72 -3.22 -4.23
N TYR A 54 -4.08 -2.21 -4.83
CA TYR A 54 -4.58 -1.43 -5.94
C TYR A 54 -3.54 -1.30 -7.03
N PHE A 55 -4.01 -1.34 -8.27
CA PHE A 55 -3.26 -0.96 -9.46
C PHE A 55 -4.08 0.06 -10.24
N PHE A 56 -3.64 1.31 -10.16
CA PHE A 56 -4.22 2.44 -10.87
C PHE A 56 -3.53 2.62 -12.21
N LYS A 57 -4.31 2.78 -13.28
CA LYS A 57 -3.84 2.95 -14.65
C LYS A 57 -4.37 4.27 -15.20
N ASN A 58 -3.57 4.93 -16.04
CA ASN A 58 -3.96 6.14 -16.76
C ASN A 58 -4.87 5.81 -17.96
N GLY A 59 -5.99 5.13 -17.70
CA GLY A 59 -6.96 4.68 -18.71
C GLY A 59 -7.35 3.21 -18.56
N SER A 60 -8.52 2.87 -19.11
CA SER A 60 -8.98 1.47 -19.29
C SER A 60 -8.45 0.86 -20.59
N GLY A 61 -8.62 -0.45 -20.76
CA GLY A 61 -8.13 -1.22 -21.92
C GLY A 61 -6.79 -1.92 -21.70
N HIS A 62 -6.11 -1.63 -20.58
CA HIS A 62 -4.82 -2.24 -20.24
C HIS A 62 -4.99 -3.40 -19.26
N ASP A 63 -4.64 -4.60 -19.71
CA ASP A 63 -4.73 -5.82 -18.90
C ASP A 63 -3.66 -5.82 -17.79
N SER A 64 -4.11 -6.08 -16.57
CA SER A 64 -3.29 -6.04 -15.36
C SER A 64 -3.81 -7.02 -14.33
N THR A 65 -2.91 -7.52 -13.48
CA THR A 65 -3.21 -8.41 -12.36
C THR A 65 -2.81 -7.75 -11.05
N VAL A 66 -3.64 -7.94 -10.02
CA VAL A 66 -3.35 -7.55 -8.63
C VAL A 66 -3.59 -8.76 -7.74
N THR A 67 -2.69 -9.02 -6.81
CA THR A 67 -2.75 -10.19 -5.92
C THR A 67 -2.09 -9.89 -4.57
N PHE A 68 -2.37 -10.72 -3.58
CA PHE A 68 -1.56 -10.84 -2.37
C PHE A 68 -0.74 -12.11 -2.39
N ILE A 69 0.46 -12.08 -1.83
CA ILE A 69 1.33 -13.25 -1.66
C ILE A 69 1.52 -13.47 -0.16
N ASP A 70 1.24 -14.68 0.32
CA ASP A 70 1.49 -15.10 1.71
C ASP A 70 2.99 -15.26 1.97
N ASN A 71 3.49 -14.80 3.11
CA ASN A 71 4.90 -14.95 3.50
C ASN A 71 5.29 -16.38 3.92
N VAL A 72 4.32 -17.23 4.26
CA VAL A 72 4.57 -18.61 4.72
C VAL A 72 4.65 -19.56 3.54
N THR A 73 3.58 -19.65 2.76
CA THR A 73 3.48 -20.62 1.66
C THR A 73 3.91 -20.04 0.31
N TYR A 74 4.12 -18.71 0.23
CA TYR A 74 4.34 -18.00 -1.04
C TYR A 74 3.21 -18.19 -2.06
N SER A 75 2.04 -18.61 -1.57
CA SER A 75 0.83 -18.79 -2.39
C SER A 75 0.21 -17.44 -2.74
N TRP A 76 -0.48 -17.41 -3.87
CA TRP A 76 -1.15 -16.22 -4.37
C TRP A 76 -2.60 -16.24 -3.91
N HIS A 77 -3.06 -15.12 -3.35
CA HIS A 77 -4.39 -14.97 -2.76
C HIS A 77 -5.10 -13.75 -3.32
N ALA A 78 -6.43 -13.84 -3.41
CA ALA A 78 -7.29 -12.75 -3.85
C ALA A 78 -6.81 -12.15 -5.19
N THR A 79 -6.45 -13.00 -6.16
CA THR A 79 -5.94 -12.54 -7.45
C THR A 79 -7.09 -12.02 -8.31
N VAL A 80 -6.99 -10.77 -8.75
CA VAL A 80 -7.93 -10.13 -9.67
C VAL A 80 -7.17 -9.70 -10.92
N ARG A 81 -7.74 -9.97 -12.10
CA ARG A 81 -7.22 -9.55 -13.40
C ARG A 81 -8.33 -8.88 -14.19
N ASN A 82 -8.08 -7.67 -14.70
CA ASN A 82 -9.03 -6.96 -15.56
C ASN A 82 -8.35 -5.87 -16.39
N THR A 83 -9.13 -5.25 -17.27
CA THR A 83 -8.74 -4.14 -18.15
C THR A 83 -9.30 -2.78 -17.70
N SER A 84 -9.91 -2.67 -16.52
CA SER A 84 -10.49 -1.40 -16.01
C SER A 84 -9.39 -0.36 -15.73
N SER A 85 -9.70 0.93 -15.58
CA SER A 85 -8.68 1.91 -15.19
C SER A 85 -8.11 1.66 -13.78
N THR A 86 -8.86 0.95 -12.93
CA THR A 86 -8.41 0.53 -11.60
C THR A 86 -8.67 -0.97 -11.43
N THR A 87 -7.62 -1.70 -11.05
CA THR A 87 -7.72 -3.10 -10.62
C THR A 87 -7.44 -3.13 -9.13
N TYR A 88 -8.30 -3.76 -8.33
CA TYR A 88 -8.07 -3.85 -6.89
C TYR A 88 -8.52 -5.19 -6.36
N THR A 89 -8.01 -5.53 -5.19
CA THR A 89 -8.39 -6.72 -4.45
C THR A 89 -8.23 -6.51 -2.95
N TYR A 90 -8.83 -7.38 -2.16
CA TYR A 90 -8.71 -7.37 -0.70
C TYR A 90 -8.52 -8.78 -0.16
N TRP A 91 -7.78 -8.89 0.95
CA TRP A 91 -7.62 -10.14 1.68
C TRP A 91 -7.51 -9.90 3.18
N PHE A 92 -8.54 -10.29 3.92
CA PHE A 92 -8.65 -10.16 5.38
C PHE A 92 -8.10 -11.41 6.08
N ALA A 93 -6.78 -11.47 6.21
CA ALA A 93 -6.08 -12.50 6.97
C ALA A 93 -5.03 -11.86 7.88
N SER A 94 -4.78 -12.47 9.05
CA SER A 94 -3.73 -12.07 9.99
C SER A 94 -2.31 -12.39 9.50
N ASN A 95 -2.20 -13.18 8.43
CA ASN A 95 -0.95 -13.61 7.85
C ASN A 95 -0.15 -12.40 7.37
N VAL A 96 1.16 -12.46 7.58
CA VAL A 96 2.09 -11.52 6.95
C VAL A 96 2.05 -11.77 5.44
N LYS A 97 1.77 -10.72 4.67
CA LYS A 97 1.54 -10.82 3.23
C LYS A 97 2.10 -9.63 2.50
N ARG A 98 2.29 -9.77 1.19
CA ARG A 98 2.70 -8.68 0.32
C ARG A 98 1.70 -8.43 -0.79
N GLY A 99 1.44 -7.16 -1.12
CA GLY A 99 0.70 -6.85 -2.33
C GLY A 99 1.61 -6.87 -3.55
N HIS A 100 1.11 -7.41 -4.65
CA HIS A 100 1.79 -7.44 -5.94
C HIS A 100 0.85 -6.96 -7.05
N CYS A 101 1.38 -6.13 -7.94
CA CYS A 101 0.71 -5.65 -9.15
C CYS A 101 1.56 -6.03 -10.37
N ARG A 102 0.94 -6.45 -11.47
CA ARG A 102 1.61 -6.84 -12.71
C ARG A 102 0.87 -6.34 -13.93
N ALA A 103 1.59 -5.74 -14.87
CA ALA A 103 1.09 -5.39 -16.18
C ALA A 103 1.16 -6.62 -17.12
N ASN A 104 0.06 -6.95 -17.80
CA ASN A 104 0.00 -8.06 -18.77
C ASN A 104 -0.10 -7.58 -20.22
N SER A 105 -0.46 -6.30 -20.43
CA SER A 105 -0.57 -5.67 -21.75
C SER A 105 0.65 -4.81 -22.13
N ALA A 106 0.61 -4.21 -23.32
CA ALA A 106 1.57 -3.22 -23.80
C ALA A 106 1.59 -1.93 -22.93
N TYR A 107 2.50 -1.01 -23.24
CA TYR A 107 2.85 0.14 -22.41
C TYR A 107 1.67 1.00 -21.93
N PHE A 108 1.68 1.35 -20.65
CA PHE A 108 0.79 2.34 -20.05
C PHE A 108 1.40 3.00 -18.82
N TRP A 109 0.87 4.16 -18.42
CA TRP A 109 1.23 4.79 -17.15
C TRP A 109 0.35 4.27 -16.02
N GLY A 110 0.95 3.90 -14.88
CA GLY A 110 0.20 3.39 -13.74
C GLY A 110 0.99 3.37 -12.43
N SER A 111 0.30 3.11 -11.33
CA SER A 111 0.87 3.04 -9.97
C SER A 111 0.26 1.89 -9.17
N CYS A 112 1.03 1.35 -8.23
CA CYS A 112 0.59 0.24 -7.38
C CYS A 112 0.64 0.67 -5.91
N ALA A 113 -0.38 0.31 -5.13
CA ALA A 113 -0.50 0.72 -3.73
C ALA A 113 -1.11 -0.40 -2.87
N VAL A 114 -0.61 -0.55 -1.65
CA VAL A 114 -1.23 -1.38 -0.61
C VAL A 114 -1.65 -0.52 0.58
N VAL A 115 -2.75 -0.86 1.23
CA VAL A 115 -3.27 -0.16 2.42
C VAL A 115 -3.81 -1.16 3.44
N ASN A 116 -3.93 -0.74 4.70
CA ASN A 116 -4.61 -1.45 5.80
C ASN A 116 -6.10 -1.11 5.83
#